data_AF-A0A0L6ZED9-F1
#
_entry.id   AF-A0A0L6ZED9-F1
#
_cell.length_a   1.000
_cell.length_b   1.000
_cell.length_c   1.000
_cell.angle_alpha   90.00
_cell.angle_beta   90.00
_cell.angle_gamma   90.00
#
_symmetry.space_group_name_H-M   'P 1'
#
loop_
_entity.id
_entity.type
_entity.pdbx_description
1 polymer ?
#
loop_
_entity_poly.entity_id
_entity_poly.type
_entity_poly.pdbx_seq_one_letter_code
_entity_poly.pdbx_strand_id
1 'polypeptide(L)'
;MLFDINRYSEQELYNISNLVSAIFFLDQEMSEGELVRRLRKIIYILKKISPEQFTVFKQWLKKIVKPRLKKDLQKEIDDVLDKSNQEEVDVMVHNLEKTLDNIEKKATERGMQKGIQKGIEKGREEGKIEVARNFLKMGLTVEQVAAGTGLTIEEVRRLKSDIVM
;
A
#
# COMPACT_ATOMS: atom_id res chain seq x y z
N MET A 1 -21.96 -4.01 30.80
CA MET A 1 -21.69 -2.86 31.69
C MET A 1 -22.89 -1.94 31.62
N LEU A 2 -23.60 -1.75 32.74
CA LEU A 2 -24.57 -0.67 32.88
C LEU A 2 -23.78 0.61 33.14
N PHE A 3 -23.91 1.60 32.25
CA PHE A 3 -23.30 2.92 32.44
C PHE A 3 -24.17 3.71 33.43
N ASP A 4 -23.66 4.02 34.61
CA ASP A 4 -24.34 4.91 35.55
C ASP A 4 -24.11 6.37 35.11
N ILE A 5 -25.08 6.88 34.34
CA ILE A 5 -25.06 8.19 33.69
C ILE A 5 -25.04 9.34 34.73
N ASN A 6 -25.51 9.11 35.96
CA ASN A 6 -25.66 10.15 36.99
C ASN A 6 -24.34 10.59 37.64
N ARG A 7 -23.22 9.90 37.34
CA ARG A 7 -21.89 10.25 37.87
C ARG A 7 -21.10 11.20 36.98
N TYR A 8 -21.61 11.53 35.79
CA TYR A 8 -20.94 12.38 34.83
C TYR A 8 -21.50 13.80 34.87
N SER A 9 -20.61 14.78 34.79
CA SER A 9 -20.98 16.16 34.48
C SER A 9 -21.58 16.26 33.08
N GLU A 10 -22.37 17.32 32.83
CA GLU A 10 -22.93 17.58 31.50
C GLU A 10 -21.84 17.63 30.43
N GLN A 11 -20.68 18.24 30.73
CA GLN A 11 -19.55 18.33 29.82
C GLN A 11 -18.97 16.95 29.47
N GLU A 12 -18.89 16.04 30.44
CA GLU A 12 -18.43 14.67 30.19
C GLU A 12 -19.43 13.90 29.31
N LEU A 13 -20.74 14.07 29.53
CA LEU A 13 -21.78 13.49 28.68
C LEU A 13 -21.70 14.02 27.24
N TYR A 14 -21.49 15.32 27.05
CA TYR A 14 -21.25 15.90 25.72
C TYR A 14 -20.00 15.33 25.04
N ASN A 15 -18.90 15.18 25.77
CA ASN A 15 -17.67 14.60 25.24
C ASN A 15 -17.86 13.14 24.81
N ILE A 16 -18.60 12.35 25.60
CA ILE A 16 -18.97 10.96 25.25
C ILE A 16 -19.80 10.94 23.96
N SER A 17 -20.84 11.79 23.88
CA SER A 17 -21.69 11.89 22.69
C SER A 17 -20.89 12.24 21.42
N ASN A 18 -19.93 13.16 21.54
CA ASN A 18 -19.06 13.53 20.43
C ASN A 18 -18.11 12.39 20.03
N LEU A 19 -17.56 11.65 20.99
CA LEU A 19 -16.72 10.48 20.71
C LEU A 19 -17.51 9.38 19.98
N VAL A 20 -18.72 9.08 20.45
CA VAL A 20 -19.61 8.10 19.81
C VAL A 20 -19.91 8.52 18.37
N SER A 21 -20.23 9.80 18.16
CA SER A 21 -20.44 10.37 16.82
C SER A 21 -19.20 10.24 15.93
N ALA A 22 -18.01 10.47 16.48
CA ALA A 22 -16.75 10.31 15.76
C ALA A 22 -16.47 8.85 15.38
N ILE A 23 -16.77 7.89 16.27
CA ILE A 23 -16.67 6.45 16.00
C ILE A 23 -17.63 6.06 14.86
N PHE A 24 -18.90 6.45 14.92
CA PHE A 24 -19.85 6.16 13.85
C PHE A 24 -19.44 6.79 12.52
N PHE A 25 -18.88 8.00 12.55
CA PHE A 25 -18.35 8.66 11.37
C PHE A 25 -17.17 7.90 10.75
N LEU A 26 -16.38 7.20 11.57
CA LEU A 26 -15.24 6.37 11.12
C LEU A 26 -15.58 4.90 10.84
N ASP A 27 -16.70 4.38 11.32
CA ASP A 27 -17.04 2.96 11.14
C ASP A 27 -17.63 2.65 9.75
N GLN A 28 -18.00 3.67 8.99
CA GLN A 28 -18.53 3.53 7.64
C GLN A 28 -17.49 2.91 6.69
N GLU A 29 -17.96 2.27 5.62
CA GLU A 29 -17.08 1.78 4.56
C GLU A 29 -16.34 2.96 3.91
N MET A 30 -15.01 2.88 3.85
CA MET A 30 -14.17 3.93 3.30
C MET A 30 -12.82 3.41 2.83
N SER A 31 -12.19 4.17 1.92
CA SER A 31 -10.82 3.91 1.49
C SER A 31 -9.80 4.37 2.55
N GLU A 32 -8.57 3.90 2.40
CA GLU A 32 -7.44 4.24 3.29
C GLU A 32 -7.17 5.76 3.31
N GLY A 33 -7.30 6.44 2.17
CA GLY A 33 -7.14 7.90 2.09
C GLY A 33 -8.30 8.67 2.74
N GLU A 34 -9.53 8.15 2.65
CA GLU A 34 -10.69 8.77 3.29
C GLU A 34 -10.62 8.61 4.83
N LEU A 35 -10.04 7.53 5.36
CA LEU A 35 -9.77 7.36 6.79
C LEU A 35 -8.99 8.55 7.37
N VAL A 36 -7.88 8.96 6.74
CA VAL A 36 -7.08 10.12 7.18
C VAL A 36 -7.89 11.40 7.11
N ARG A 37 -8.61 11.61 6.02
CA ARG A 37 -9.44 12.81 5.83
C ARG A 37 -10.51 12.91 6.92
N ARG A 38 -11.11 11.78 7.32
CA ARG A 38 -12.11 11.74 8.39
C ARG A 38 -11.48 11.91 9.77
N LEU A 39 -10.32 11.30 10.02
CA LEU A 39 -9.54 11.52 11.25
C LEU A 39 -9.21 13.01 11.43
N ARG A 40 -8.78 13.69 10.37
CA ARG A 40 -8.55 15.16 10.40
C ARG A 40 -9.79 15.95 10.81
N LYS A 41 -10.97 15.57 10.31
CA LYS A 41 -12.23 16.24 10.66
C LYS A 41 -12.61 16.09 12.14
N ILE A 42 -12.17 15.02 12.80
CA ILE A 42 -12.52 14.76 14.20
C ILE A 42 -11.39 15.11 15.19
N ILE A 43 -10.26 15.67 14.73
CA ILE A 43 -9.12 16.06 15.61
C ILE A 43 -9.62 16.91 16.80
N TYR A 44 -10.47 17.89 16.54
CA TYR A 44 -10.97 18.79 17.58
C TYR A 44 -11.84 18.06 18.62
N ILE A 45 -12.49 16.96 18.25
CA ILE A 45 -13.25 16.10 19.15
C ILE A 45 -12.27 15.30 20.00
N LEU A 46 -11.31 14.62 19.36
CA LEU A 46 -10.32 13.78 20.01
C LEU A 46 -9.40 14.56 20.97
N LYS A 47 -9.21 15.86 20.74
CA LYS A 47 -8.49 16.75 21.67
C LYS A 47 -9.27 17.11 22.94
N LYS A 48 -10.58 16.88 22.98
CA LYS A 48 -11.46 17.27 24.11
C LYS A 48 -11.90 16.09 24.97
N ILE A 49 -11.69 14.85 24.49
CA ILE A 49 -12.01 13.64 25.24
C ILE A 49 -10.91 13.34 26.27
N SER A 50 -11.25 12.57 27.31
CA SER A 50 -10.28 12.20 28.34
C SER A 50 -9.21 11.23 27.80
N PRO A 51 -8.04 11.11 28.46
CA PRO A 51 -7.01 10.12 28.10
C PRO A 51 -7.53 8.67 28.07
N GLU A 52 -8.45 8.32 28.97
CA GLU A 52 -9.09 7.00 29.03
C GLU A 52 -9.99 6.78 27.81
N GLN A 53 -10.81 7.77 27.47
CA GLN A 53 -11.67 7.76 26.29
C GLN A 53 -10.83 7.67 25.00
N PHE A 54 -9.72 8.40 24.94
CA PHE A 54 -8.77 8.31 23.83
C PHE A 54 -8.13 6.92 23.74
N THR A 55 -7.81 6.30 24.88
CA THR A 55 -7.31 4.92 24.92
C THR A 55 -8.34 3.94 24.38
N VAL A 56 -9.62 4.08 24.76
CA VAL A 56 -10.72 3.27 24.22
C VAL A 56 -10.85 3.46 22.71
N PHE A 57 -10.76 4.71 22.23
CA PHE A 57 -10.77 5.04 20.81
C PHE A 57 -9.63 4.36 20.04
N LYS A 58 -8.39 4.40 20.56
CA LYS A 58 -7.24 3.71 19.96
C LYS A 58 -7.46 2.20 19.88
N GLN A 59 -7.99 1.60 20.95
CA GLN A 59 -8.32 0.17 20.97
C GLN A 59 -9.40 -0.19 19.95
N TRP A 60 -10.40 0.67 19.78
CA TRP A 60 -11.40 0.51 18.75
C TRP A 60 -10.79 0.61 17.34
N LEU A 61 -9.94 1.61 17.06
CA LEU A 61 -9.22 1.71 15.79
C LEU A 61 -8.41 0.43 15.49
N LYS A 62 -7.67 -0.09 16.47
CA LYS A 62 -6.88 -1.32 16.33
C LYS A 62 -7.73 -2.56 16.06
N LYS A 63 -8.93 -2.65 16.63
CA LYS A 63 -9.79 -3.83 16.53
C LYS A 63 -10.74 -3.79 15.34
N ILE A 64 -11.21 -2.62 14.94
CA ILE A 64 -12.29 -2.46 13.96
C ILE A 64 -11.78 -1.90 12.64
N VAL A 65 -10.95 -0.85 12.68
CA VAL A 65 -10.45 -0.17 11.47
C VAL A 65 -9.24 -0.90 10.90
N LYS A 66 -8.23 -1.19 11.73
CA LYS A 66 -6.97 -1.82 11.30
C LYS A 66 -7.16 -3.11 10.48
N PRO A 67 -8.05 -4.06 10.83
CA PRO A 67 -8.22 -5.29 10.05
C PRO A 67 -8.74 -5.06 8.63
N ARG A 68 -9.37 -3.91 8.35
CA ARG A 68 -9.89 -3.54 7.02
C ARG A 68 -8.82 -2.97 6.10
N LEU A 69 -7.61 -2.69 6.60
CA LEU A 69 -6.52 -2.08 5.87
C LEU A 69 -5.54 -3.13 5.33
N LYS A 70 -4.77 -2.77 4.28
CA LYS A 70 -3.72 -3.64 3.73
C LYS A 70 -2.74 -4.08 4.82
N LYS A 71 -2.23 -5.31 4.72
CA LYS A 71 -1.31 -5.90 5.73
C LYS A 71 -0.11 -5.00 6.05
N ASP A 72 0.47 -4.38 5.03
CA ASP A 72 1.63 -3.50 5.17
C ASP A 72 1.34 -2.25 6.03
N LEU A 73 0.07 -1.81 6.09
CA LEU A 73 -0.38 -0.68 6.93
C LEU A 73 -0.64 -1.07 8.38
N GLN A 74 -1.00 -2.32 8.63
CA GLN A 74 -1.49 -2.73 9.95
C GLN A 74 -0.41 -2.54 11.03
N LYS A 75 0.84 -2.92 10.74
CA LYS A 75 1.96 -2.79 11.67
C LYS A 75 2.29 -1.32 11.96
N GLU A 76 2.38 -0.50 10.92
CA GLU A 76 2.70 0.92 11.06
C GLU A 76 1.62 1.68 11.86
N ILE A 77 0.35 1.28 11.70
CA ILE A 77 -0.75 1.83 12.49
C ILE A 77 -0.63 1.44 13.96
N ASP A 78 -0.24 0.20 14.28
CA ASP A 78 0.03 -0.18 15.67
C ASP A 78 1.13 0.72 16.27
N ASP A 79 2.23 0.91 15.54
CA ASP A 79 3.36 1.74 15.99
C ASP A 79 2.95 3.21 16.23
N VAL A 80 2.14 3.79 15.34
CA VAL A 80 1.64 5.17 15.49
C VAL A 80 0.67 5.28 16.67
N LEU A 81 -0.27 4.35 16.79
CA LEU A 81 -1.27 4.38 17.87
C LEU A 81 -0.64 4.12 19.25
N ASP A 82 0.35 3.23 19.35
CA ASP A 82 1.00 2.91 20.63
C ASP A 82 1.86 4.06 21.15
N LYS A 83 2.47 4.85 20.25
CA LYS A 83 3.29 6.02 20.61
C LYS A 83 2.46 7.28 20.90
N SER A 84 1.21 7.32 20.44
CA SER A 84 0.36 8.50 20.61
C SER A 84 -0.30 8.58 21.99
N ASN A 85 -0.43 9.79 22.51
CA ASN A 85 -1.28 10.11 23.65
C ASN A 85 -2.35 11.16 23.26
N GLN A 86 -3.22 11.50 24.22
CA GLN A 86 -4.35 12.39 23.97
C GLN A 86 -3.94 13.84 23.65
N GLU A 87 -2.79 14.31 24.16
CA GLU A 87 -2.26 15.64 23.86
C GLU A 87 -1.65 15.71 22.46
N GLU A 88 -1.23 14.56 21.92
CA GLU A 88 -0.53 14.42 20.64
C GLU A 88 -1.43 13.97 19.48
N VAL A 89 -2.73 14.27 19.55
CA VAL A 89 -3.71 13.87 18.52
C VAL A 89 -3.30 14.34 17.11
N ASP A 90 -2.82 15.58 16.94
CA ASP A 90 -2.40 16.06 15.61
C ASP A 90 -1.21 15.26 15.08
N VAL A 91 -0.25 14.97 15.96
CA VAL A 91 0.96 14.19 15.62
C VAL A 91 0.56 12.78 15.21
N MET A 92 -0.38 12.17 15.93
CA MET A 92 -0.93 10.86 15.57
C MET A 92 -1.55 10.90 14.16
N VAL A 93 -2.45 11.85 13.88
CA VAL A 93 -3.12 11.92 12.57
C VAL A 93 -2.13 12.20 11.43
N HIS A 94 -1.16 13.09 11.66
CA HIS A 94 -0.09 13.39 10.70
C HIS A 94 0.81 12.18 10.42
N ASN A 95 1.15 11.41 11.45
CA ASN A 95 1.94 10.19 11.29
C ASN A 95 1.17 9.12 10.52
N LEU A 96 -0.14 8.96 10.78
CA LEU A 96 -1.00 8.06 10.01
C LEU A 96 -1.04 8.44 8.53
N GLU A 97 -1.16 9.73 8.22
CA GLU A 97 -1.11 10.23 6.84
C GLU A 97 0.22 9.93 6.16
N LYS A 98 1.34 10.31 6.80
CA LYS A 98 2.69 10.03 6.25
C LYS A 98 2.90 8.55 5.98
N THR A 99 2.43 7.69 6.88
CA THR A 99 2.52 6.23 6.71
C THR A 99 1.79 5.77 5.45
N LEU A 100 0.57 6.28 5.22
CA LEU A 100 -0.22 5.95 4.05
C LEU A 100 0.45 6.41 2.75
N ASP A 101 0.90 7.67 2.71
CA ASP A 101 1.62 8.24 1.56
C ASP A 101 2.89 7.44 1.23
N ASN A 102 3.65 7.06 2.26
CA ASN A 102 4.89 6.29 2.09
C ASN A 102 4.63 4.89 1.52
N ILE A 103 3.54 4.24 1.94
CA ILE A 103 3.19 2.91 1.45
C ILE A 103 2.71 2.97 0.00
N GLU A 104 1.91 3.98 -0.35
CA GLU A 104 1.47 4.19 -1.74
C GLU A 104 2.66 4.46 -2.67
N LYS A 105 3.60 5.32 -2.24
CA LYS A 105 4.85 5.59 -2.99
C LYS A 105 5.67 4.32 -3.19
N LYS A 106 5.94 3.56 -2.12
CA LYS A 106 6.68 2.28 -2.19
C LYS A 106 5.99 1.27 -3.11
N ALA A 107 4.67 1.20 -3.09
CA ALA A 107 3.91 0.30 -3.97
C ALA A 107 4.08 0.71 -5.44
N THR A 108 3.99 2.00 -5.73
CA THR A 108 4.17 2.57 -7.07
C THR A 108 5.59 2.34 -7.59
N GLU A 109 6.60 2.62 -6.78
CA GLU A 109 8.01 2.42 -7.13
C GLU A 109 8.32 0.94 -7.43
N ARG A 110 7.83 0.02 -6.58
CA ARG A 110 7.98 -1.43 -6.82
C ARG A 110 7.30 -1.86 -8.11
N GLY A 111 6.11 -1.32 -8.40
CA GLY A 111 5.39 -1.57 -9.65
C GLY A 111 6.18 -1.13 -10.87
N MET A 112 6.71 0.09 -10.82
CA MET A 112 7.54 0.67 -11.89
C MET A 112 8.83 -0.13 -12.10
N GLN A 113 9.57 -0.46 -11.04
CA GLN A 113 10.80 -1.25 -11.14
C GLN A 113 10.55 -2.62 -11.76
N LYS A 114 9.49 -3.33 -11.33
CA LYS A 114 9.09 -4.61 -11.93
C LYS A 114 8.73 -4.46 -13.41
N GLY A 115 8.02 -3.38 -13.77
CA GLY A 115 7.68 -3.07 -15.16
C GLY A 115 8.92 -2.86 -16.02
N ILE A 116 9.87 -2.05 -15.54
CA ILE A 116 11.13 -1.76 -16.23
C ILE A 116 11.96 -3.04 -16.39
N GLN A 117 12.13 -3.85 -15.33
CA GLN A 117 12.89 -5.09 -15.41
C GLN A 117 12.29 -6.05 -16.45
N LYS A 118 10.97 -6.27 -16.41
CA LYS A 118 10.28 -7.10 -17.41
C LYS A 118 10.42 -6.54 -18.83
N GLY A 119 10.35 -5.22 -18.99
CA GLY A 119 10.53 -4.56 -20.28
C GLY A 119 11.94 -4.75 -20.83
N ILE A 120 12.97 -4.60 -20.00
CA ILE A 120 14.38 -4.81 -20.38
C ILE A 120 14.63 -6.27 -20.75
N GLU A 121 14.15 -7.22 -19.94
CA GLU A 121 14.32 -8.65 -20.21
C GLU A 121 13.64 -9.05 -21.52
N LYS A 122 12.37 -8.64 -21.71
CA LYS A 122 11.63 -8.88 -22.94
C LYS A 122 12.32 -8.26 -24.16
N GLY A 123 12.73 -6.99 -24.06
CA GLY A 123 13.43 -6.30 -25.15
C GLY A 123 14.77 -6.96 -25.50
N ARG A 124 15.50 -7.48 -24.51
CA ARG A 124 16.75 -8.21 -24.75
C ARG A 124 16.50 -9.51 -25.52
N GLU A 125 15.50 -10.29 -25.12
CA GLU A 125 15.17 -11.54 -25.80
C GLU A 125 14.59 -11.30 -27.21
N GLU A 126 13.71 -10.30 -27.37
CA GLU A 126 13.22 -9.89 -28.70
C GLU A 126 14.36 -9.42 -29.61
N GLY A 127 15.30 -8.63 -29.08
CA GLY A 127 16.48 -8.18 -29.82
C GLY A 127 17.40 -9.33 -30.24
N LYS A 128 17.65 -10.32 -29.37
CA LYS A 128 18.41 -11.52 -29.75
C LYS A 128 17.74 -12.28 -30.89
N ILE A 129 16.42 -12.45 -30.83
CA ILE A 129 15.63 -13.13 -31.86
C ILE A 129 15.70 -12.36 -33.18
N GLU A 130 15.58 -11.03 -33.15
CA GLU A 130 15.67 -10.18 -34.34
C GLU A 130 17.05 -10.30 -35.01
N VAL A 131 18.12 -10.17 -34.23
CA VAL A 131 19.50 -10.35 -34.73
C VAL A 131 19.69 -11.75 -35.31
N ALA A 132 19.19 -12.79 -34.64
CA ALA A 132 19.30 -14.17 -35.11
C ALA A 132 18.60 -14.37 -36.45
N ARG A 133 17.38 -13.82 -36.62
CA ARG A 133 16.65 -13.85 -37.89
C ARG A 133 17.41 -13.13 -39.00
N ASN A 134 18.02 -11.98 -38.70
CA ASN A 134 18.82 -11.24 -39.67
C ASN A 134 20.07 -12.02 -40.11
N PHE A 135 20.80 -12.62 -39.16
CA PHE A 135 21.97 -13.44 -39.48
C PHE A 135 21.61 -14.69 -40.30
N LEU A 136 20.51 -15.36 -39.97
CA LEU A 136 20.02 -16.50 -40.76
C LEU A 136 19.67 -16.09 -42.19
N LYS A 137 19.01 -14.94 -42.38
CA LYS A 137 18.71 -14.38 -43.71
C LYS A 137 19.96 -14.00 -44.51
N MET A 138 21.05 -13.63 -43.82
CA MET A 138 22.36 -13.37 -44.42
C MET A 138 23.14 -14.65 -44.75
N GLY A 139 22.61 -15.83 -44.43
CA GLY A 139 23.21 -17.12 -44.77
C GLY A 139 24.22 -17.66 -43.76
N LEU A 140 24.31 -17.08 -42.56
CA LEU A 140 25.17 -17.62 -41.50
C LEU A 140 24.67 -19.00 -41.02
N THR A 141 25.60 -19.86 -40.59
CA THR A 141 25.22 -21.18 -40.06
C THR A 141 24.55 -21.05 -38.69
N VAL A 142 23.77 -22.07 -38.31
CA VAL A 142 23.08 -22.11 -37.01
C VAL A 142 24.05 -21.93 -35.85
N GLU A 143 25.25 -22.51 -35.97
CA GLU A 143 26.32 -22.45 -34.97
C GLU A 143 26.89 -21.02 -34.85
N GLN A 144 27.11 -20.34 -35.98
CA GLN A 144 27.58 -18.96 -35.99
C GLN A 144 26.52 -18.00 -35.40
N VAL A 145 25.25 -18.21 -35.72
CA VAL A 145 24.15 -17.39 -35.19
C VAL A 145 23.96 -17.59 -33.69
N ALA A 146 23.99 -18.83 -33.22
CA ALA A 146 23.92 -19.14 -31.79
C ALA A 146 25.06 -18.46 -31.02
N ALA A 147 26.29 -18.57 -31.53
CA ALA A 147 27.46 -17.90 -30.94
C ALA A 147 27.33 -16.36 -30.92
N GLY A 148 26.83 -15.75 -32.01
CA GLY A 148 26.72 -14.30 -32.14
C GLY A 148 25.56 -13.65 -31.38
N THR A 149 24.52 -14.42 -31.04
CA THR A 149 23.30 -13.91 -30.37
C THR A 149 23.15 -14.38 -28.93
N GLY A 150 23.90 -15.41 -28.53
CA GLY A 150 23.76 -16.04 -27.22
C GLY A 150 22.47 -16.85 -27.06
N LEU A 151 21.81 -17.18 -28.16
CA LEU A 151 20.72 -18.17 -28.21
C LEU A 151 21.30 -19.58 -28.28
N THR A 152 20.53 -20.57 -27.85
CA THR A 152 20.88 -21.99 -28.01
C THR A 152 20.74 -22.42 -29.48
N ILE A 153 21.49 -23.46 -29.86
CA ILE A 153 21.40 -24.06 -31.20
C ILE A 153 19.96 -24.47 -31.52
N GLU A 154 19.25 -25.09 -30.57
CA GLU A 154 17.84 -25.47 -30.70
C GLU A 154 16.91 -24.28 -30.94
N GLU A 155 17.09 -23.16 -30.23
CA GLU A 155 16.30 -21.94 -30.45
C GLU A 155 16.52 -21.38 -31.87
N VAL A 156 17.79 -21.33 -32.30
CA VAL A 156 18.13 -20.87 -33.66
C VAL A 156 17.59 -21.82 -34.74
N ARG A 157 17.60 -23.15 -34.51
CA ARG A 157 17.00 -24.14 -35.42
C ARG A 157 15.48 -23.92 -35.58
N ARG A 158 14.77 -23.66 -34.48
CA ARG A 158 13.33 -23.33 -34.52
C ARG A 158 13.09 -22.06 -35.32
N LEU A 159 13.83 -20.99 -35.01
CA LEU A 159 13.74 -19.72 -35.76
C LEU A 159 14.02 -19.90 -37.25
N LYS A 160 14.98 -20.77 -37.63
CA LYS A 160 15.27 -21.09 -39.03
C LYS A 160 14.10 -21.81 -39.70
N SER A 161 13.45 -22.76 -39.02
CA SER A 161 12.27 -23.45 -39.54
C SER A 161 11.10 -22.50 -39.80
N ASP A 162 10.90 -21.51 -38.93
CA ASP A 162 9.82 -20.52 -39.05
C ASP A 162 10.02 -19.54 -40.22
N ILE A 163 11.25 -19.37 -40.72
CA ILE A 163 11.57 -18.48 -41.85
C ILE A 163 11.38 -19.18 -43.20
N VAL A 164 11.47 -20.52 -43.24
CA VAL A 164 11.47 -21.32 -44.48
C VAL A 164 10.07 -21.88 -44.80
N MET A 165 9.12 -21.79 -43.86
CA MET A 165 7.68 -21.94 -44.11
C MET A 165 7.08 -20.65 -44.68
#